data_AF-A0A246JT64-F1
#
_entry.id   AF-A0A246JT64-F1
#
_cell.length_a   1.000
_cell.length_b   1.000
_cell.length_c   1.000
_cell.angle_alpha   90.00
_cell.angle_beta   90.00
_cell.angle_gamma   90.00
#
_symmetry.space_group_name_H-M   'P 1'
#
loop_
_entity.id
_entity.type
_entity.pdbx_description
1 polymer ?
#
loop_
_entity_poly.entity_id
_entity_poly.type
_entity_poly.pdbx_seq_one_letter_code
_entity_poly.pdbx_strand_id
1 'polypeptide(L)'
;MSFSGEKTVKATRKRHVCIACNKFIEIGESAINWAGMTDGDFNSVYYHHECRAAEIGLNDLAGLRGDEWMGLSEADREDYPWLKAEHPIAYRRLLMTREQAAALKDTPVE
;
A
#
# COMPACT_ATOMS: atom_id res chain seq x y z
N MET A 1 21.01 9.00 13.23
CA MET A 1 19.63 9.15 13.73
C MET A 1 18.72 8.58 12.65
N SER A 2 18.00 7.50 12.95
CA SER A 2 16.92 7.02 12.08
C SER A 2 15.67 7.83 12.40
N PHE A 3 14.95 8.27 11.37
CA PHE A 3 13.61 8.81 11.50
C PHE A 3 12.70 8.10 10.52
N SER A 4 11.44 7.98 10.88
CA SER A 4 10.38 7.57 9.98
C SER A 4 9.12 8.33 10.35
N GLY A 5 8.30 8.65 9.35
CA GLY A 5 7.08 9.41 9.54
C GLY A 5 6.10 9.15 8.41
N GLU A 6 4.83 9.21 8.75
CA GLU A 6 3.73 9.08 7.81
C GLU A 6 2.93 10.38 7.78
N LYS A 7 2.57 10.81 6.56
CA LYS A 7 1.63 11.91 6.37
C LYS A 7 0.55 11.52 5.39
N THR A 8 -0.67 11.97 5.67
CA THR A 8 -1.77 11.88 4.72
C THR A 8 -1.62 12.97 3.66
N VAL A 9 -1.62 12.56 2.39
CA VAL A 9 -1.69 13.41 1.21
C VAL A 9 -3.14 13.42 0.75
N LYS A 10 -3.82 14.57 0.88
CA LYS A 10 -5.24 14.68 0.53
C LYS A 10 -5.53 14.42 -0.95
N ALA A 11 -4.63 14.88 -1.82
CA ALA A 11 -4.70 14.68 -3.26
C ALA A 11 -3.28 14.68 -3.83
N THR A 12 -2.90 13.61 -4.52
CA THR A 12 -1.62 13.49 -5.23
C THR A 12 -1.59 14.47 -6.41
N ARG A 13 -0.41 15.04 -6.69
CA ARG A 13 -0.20 15.97 -7.82
C ARG A 13 0.43 15.31 -9.05
N LYS A 14 0.87 14.06 -8.90
CA LYS A 14 1.43 13.20 -9.95
C LYS A 14 1.06 11.76 -9.63
N ARG A 15 1.11 10.89 -10.63
CA ARG A 15 0.89 9.45 -10.43
C ARG A 15 2.01 8.87 -9.58
N HIS A 16 1.66 8.04 -8.61
CA HIS A 16 2.59 7.31 -7.76
C HIS A 16 2.35 5.82 -7.86
N VAL A 17 3.33 5.01 -7.48
CA VAL A 17 3.15 3.57 -7.29
C VAL A 17 2.99 3.31 -5.80
N CYS A 18 1.91 2.62 -5.44
CA CYS A 18 1.72 2.10 -4.09
C CYS A 18 2.74 0.99 -3.84
N ILE A 19 3.66 1.17 -2.89
CA ILE A 19 4.72 0.19 -2.62
C ILE A 19 4.15 -1.14 -2.10
N ALA A 20 3.04 -1.10 -1.34
CA ALA A 20 2.38 -2.30 -0.81
C ALA A 20 1.75 -3.19 -1.90
N CYS A 21 0.97 -2.64 -2.84
CA CYS A 21 0.21 -3.44 -3.81
C CYS A 21 0.76 -3.36 -5.24
N ASN A 22 1.82 -2.57 -5.44
CA ASN A 22 2.42 -2.29 -6.73
C ASN A 22 1.46 -1.69 -7.76
N LYS A 23 0.33 -1.10 -7.36
CA LYS A 23 -0.64 -0.44 -8.27
C LYS A 23 -0.47 1.07 -8.28
N PHE A 24 -0.98 1.70 -9.34
CA PHE A 24 -0.96 3.15 -9.44
C PHE A 24 -1.94 3.80 -8.46
N ILE A 25 -1.44 4.83 -7.81
CA ILE A 25 -2.21 5.87 -7.14
C ILE A 25 -2.30 7.01 -8.16
N GLU A 26 -3.50 7.26 -8.64
CA GLU A 26 -3.79 8.20 -9.71
C GLU A 26 -3.71 9.64 -9.20
N ILE A 27 -3.58 10.58 -10.13
CA ILE A 27 -3.55 12.01 -9.83
C ILE A 27 -4.89 12.43 -9.21
N GLY A 28 -4.85 13.18 -8.12
CA GLY A 28 -6.04 13.62 -7.40
C GLY A 28 -6.50 12.66 -6.29
N GLU A 29 -5.98 11.43 -6.25
CA GLU A 29 -6.32 10.49 -5.18
C GLU A 29 -5.61 10.82 -3.87
N SER A 30 -6.25 10.45 -2.75
CA SER A 30 -5.61 10.50 -1.45
C SER A 30 -4.62 9.36 -1.26
N ALA A 31 -3.50 9.63 -0.59
CA ALA A 31 -2.46 8.64 -0.33
C ALA A 31 -1.84 8.85 1.06
N ILE A 32 -1.13 7.84 1.55
CA ILE A 32 -0.18 7.99 2.65
C ILE A 32 1.21 8.09 2.04
N ASN A 33 1.94 9.14 2.40
CA ASN A 33 3.36 9.24 2.11
C ASN A 33 4.12 8.84 3.37
N TRP A 34 4.88 7.75 3.27
CA TRP A 34 5.85 7.36 4.27
C TRP A 34 7.21 7.89 3.84
N ALA A 35 7.94 8.48 4.78
CA ALA A 35 9.31 8.90 4.56
C ALA A 35 10.16 8.52 5.77
N GLY A 36 11.35 7.99 5.52
CA GLY A 36 12.27 7.62 6.59
C GLY A 36 13.67 7.36 6.09
N MET A 37 14.56 7.05 7.02
CA MET A 37 15.92 6.58 6.71
C MET A 37 16.03 5.09 6.96
N THR A 38 16.47 4.35 5.95
CA THR A 38 16.80 2.92 6.03
C THR A 38 18.25 2.79 5.60
N ASP A 39 19.10 2.16 6.42
CA ASP A 39 20.53 1.96 6.14
C ASP A 39 21.33 3.23 5.79
N GLY A 40 20.89 4.39 6.29
CA GLY A 40 21.50 5.69 6.01
C GLY A 40 20.97 6.39 4.76
N ASP A 41 20.13 5.72 3.97
CA ASP A 41 19.49 6.28 2.79
C ASP A 41 18.08 6.79 3.10
N PHE A 42 17.78 8.00 2.61
CA PHE A 42 16.43 8.55 2.70
C PHE A 42 15.52 7.91 1.66
N ASN A 43 14.46 7.27 2.14
CA ASN A 43 13.42 6.67 1.32
C ASN A 43 12.09 7.42 1.50
N SER A 44 11.39 7.63 0.40
CA SER A 44 10.02 8.16 0.42
C SER A 44 9.13 7.35 -0.51
N VAL A 45 8.14 6.68 0.07
CA VAL A 45 7.23 5.79 -0.64
C VAL A 45 5.79 6.22 -0.42
N TYR A 46 4.90 5.70 -1.25
CA TYR A 46 3.49 6.04 -1.23
C TYR A 46 2.67 4.78 -1.04
N TYR A 47 1.56 4.90 -0.33
CA TYR A 47 0.60 3.84 -0.10
C TYR A 47 -0.81 4.35 -0.40
N HIS A 48 -1.66 3.45 -0.89
CA HIS A 48 -3.09 3.62 -0.66
C HIS A 48 -3.38 3.45 0.84
N HIS A 49 -4.38 4.16 1.36
CA HIS A 49 -4.78 4.06 2.77
C HIS A 49 -5.09 2.63 3.19
N GLU A 50 -5.88 1.91 2.37
CA GLU A 50 -6.30 0.55 2.68
C GLU A 50 -5.13 -0.43 2.59
N CYS A 51 -4.19 -0.19 1.68
CA CYS A 51 -3.02 -1.04 1.53
C CYS A 51 -2.04 -0.87 2.69
N ARG A 52 -1.85 0.35 3.20
CA ARG A 52 -1.00 0.58 4.38
C ARG A 52 -1.62 -0.08 5.62
N ALA A 53 -2.92 0.06 5.82
CA ALA A 53 -3.62 -0.57 6.93
C ALA A 53 -3.51 -2.11 6.87
N ALA A 54 -3.71 -2.70 5.68
CA ALA A 54 -3.57 -4.15 5.48
C ALA A 54 -2.14 -4.65 5.74
N GLU A 55 -1.14 -3.91 5.27
CA GLU A 55 0.26 -4.25 5.48
C GLU A 55 0.65 -4.17 6.96
N ILE A 56 0.21 -3.14 7.67
CA ILE A 56 0.41 -3.02 9.12
C ILE A 56 -0.24 -4.20 9.85
N GLY A 57 -1.51 -4.49 9.57
CA GLY A 57 -2.22 -5.59 10.22
C GLY A 57 -1.59 -6.96 9.94
N LEU A 58 -1.10 -7.20 8.72
CA LEU A 58 -0.41 -8.44 8.37
C LEU A 58 0.91 -8.59 9.15
N ASN A 59 1.73 -7.54 9.18
CA ASN A 59 2.97 -7.55 9.97
C ASN A 59 2.70 -7.65 11.48
N ASP A 60 1.60 -7.07 11.96
CA ASP A 60 1.16 -7.22 13.35
C ASP A 60 0.82 -8.68 13.69
N LEU A 61 0.10 -9.37 12.82
CA LEU A 61 -0.23 -10.80 12.98
C LEU A 61 1.00 -11.71 12.92
N ALA A 62 1.92 -11.43 12.00
CA ALA A 62 3.16 -12.19 11.84
C ALA A 62 4.23 -11.82 12.89
N GLY A 63 4.01 -10.79 13.70
CA GLY A 63 4.97 -10.30 14.69
C GLY A 63 6.20 -9.60 14.09
N LEU A 64 6.15 -9.22 12.80
CA LEU A 64 7.26 -8.65 12.05
C LEU A 64 7.37 -7.13 12.25
N ARG A 65 8.57 -6.61 12.48
CA ARG A 65 8.81 -5.17 12.71
C ARG A 65 10.14 -4.74 12.09
N GLY A 66 10.27 -3.44 11.82
CA GLY A 66 11.54 -2.85 11.38
C GLY A 66 12.07 -3.50 10.10
N ASP A 67 13.25 -4.10 10.19
CA ASP A 67 13.94 -4.69 9.02
C ASP A 67 13.33 -6.02 8.57
N GLU A 68 12.49 -6.64 9.41
CA GLU A 68 11.74 -7.85 9.08
C GLU A 68 10.39 -7.54 8.41
N TRP A 69 10.11 -6.26 8.14
CA TRP A 69 8.84 -5.81 7.57
C TRP A 69 8.59 -6.42 6.19
N MET A 70 7.46 -7.09 6.07
CA MET A 70 7.01 -7.70 4.83
C MET A 70 6.05 -6.76 4.08
N GLY A 71 6.34 -6.48 2.81
CA GLY A 71 5.44 -5.73 1.96
C GLY A 71 4.17 -6.51 1.66
N LEU A 72 3.03 -5.83 1.50
CA LEU A 72 1.76 -6.51 1.21
C LEU A 72 1.80 -7.33 -0.10
N SER A 73 2.66 -6.98 -1.05
CA SER A 73 2.84 -7.75 -2.30
C SER A 73 3.53 -9.09 -2.10
N GLU A 74 4.15 -9.30 -0.95
CA GLU A 74 4.85 -10.52 -0.54
C GLU A 74 3.94 -11.45 0.28
N ALA A 75 2.71 -11.03 0.57
CA ALA A 75 1.73 -11.85 1.29
C ALA A 75 1.44 -13.16 0.57
N ASP A 76 1.41 -14.25 1.33
CA ASP A 76 1.20 -15.59 0.83
C ASP A 76 -0.29 -15.92 0.70
N ARG A 77 -0.59 -17.02 -0.01
CA ARG A 77 -1.98 -17.48 -0.21
C ARG A 77 -2.69 -17.82 1.11
N GLU A 78 -1.93 -18.13 2.16
CA GLU A 78 -2.46 -18.41 3.49
C GLU A 78 -2.98 -17.13 4.18
N ASP A 79 -2.46 -15.95 3.80
CA ASP A 79 -2.90 -14.65 4.32
C ASP A 79 -4.17 -14.14 3.63
N TYR A 80 -4.48 -14.67 2.45
CA TYR A 80 -5.57 -14.18 1.59
C TYR A 80 -6.96 -14.25 2.23
N PRO A 81 -7.34 -15.30 2.99
CA PRO A 81 -8.60 -15.34 3.71
C PRO A 81 -8.75 -14.17 4.69
N TRP A 82 -7.71 -13.85 5.45
CA TRP A 82 -7.71 -12.73 6.39
C TRP A 82 -7.76 -11.38 5.65
N LEU A 83 -6.93 -11.20 4.62
CA LEU A 83 -6.94 -10.00 3.78
C LEU A 83 -8.31 -9.77 3.12
N LYS A 84 -8.98 -10.84 2.67
CA LYS A 84 -10.31 -10.75 2.07
C LYS A 84 -11.38 -10.32 3.09
N ALA A 85 -11.28 -10.78 4.33
CA ALA A 85 -12.23 -10.47 5.40
C ALA A 85 -12.04 -9.05 5.95
N GLU A 86 -10.81 -8.69 6.33
CA GLU A 86 -10.52 -7.44 7.05
C GLU A 86 -10.15 -6.28 6.12
N HIS A 87 -9.54 -6.58 4.97
CA HIS A 87 -9.01 -5.57 4.04
C HIS A 87 -9.43 -5.84 2.58
N PRO A 88 -10.73 -5.96 2.27
CA PRO A 88 -11.22 -6.42 0.97
C PRO A 88 -10.76 -5.56 -0.23
N ILE A 89 -10.56 -4.26 -0.03
CA ILE A 89 -10.05 -3.34 -1.07
C ILE A 89 -8.58 -3.64 -1.38
N ALA A 90 -7.76 -3.83 -0.36
CA ALA A 90 -6.34 -4.15 -0.53
C ALA A 90 -6.19 -5.54 -1.17
N TYR A 91 -6.95 -6.53 -0.68
CA TYR A 91 -7.04 -7.86 -1.27
C TYR A 91 -7.40 -7.83 -2.75
N ARG A 92 -8.45 -7.09 -3.13
CA ARG A 92 -8.85 -6.97 -4.53
C ARG A 92 -7.74 -6.40 -5.41
N ARG A 93 -6.98 -5.41 -4.93
CA ARG A 93 -5.84 -4.84 -5.66
C ARG A 93 -4.71 -5.84 -5.85
N LEU A 94 -4.45 -6.72 -4.87
CA LEU A 94 -3.41 -7.77 -4.99
C LEU A 94 -3.72 -8.77 -6.10
N LEU A 95 -5.01 -9.09 -6.29
CA LEU A 95 -5.45 -10.06 -7.31
C LEU A 95 -5.44 -9.52 -8.75
N MET A 96 -5.24 -8.22 -8.92
CA MET A 96 -5.33 -7.55 -10.22
C MET A 96 -3.94 -7.32 -10.81
N THR A 97 -3.85 -7.24 -12.14
CA THR A 97 -2.70 -6.61 -12.79
C THR A 97 -2.73 -5.09 -12.61
N ARG A 98 -1.66 -4.39 -13.02
CA ARG A 98 -1.63 -2.92 -12.98
C ARG A 98 -2.70 -2.32 -13.89
N GLU A 99 -2.87 -2.91 -15.07
CA GLU A 99 -3.80 -2.49 -16.11
C GLU A 99 -5.25 -2.69 -15.67
N GLN A 100 -5.56 -3.84 -15.06
CA GLN A 100 -6.90 -4.14 -14.54
C GLN A 100 -7.31 -3.18 -13.42
N ALA A 101 -6.39 -2.87 -12.50
CA ALA A 101 -6.64 -1.95 -11.40
C ALA A 101 -6.86 -0.51 -11.87
N ALA A 102 -6.20 -0.09 -12.96
CA ALA A 102 -6.40 1.23 -13.56
C ALA A 102 -7.77 1.33 -14.25
N ALA A 103 -8.12 0.33 -15.08
CA ALA A 103 -9.36 0.34 -15.86
C ALA A 103 -10.65 0.41 -15.02
N LEU A 104 -10.64 -0.14 -13.79
CA LEU A 104 -11.78 -0.08 -12.88
C LEU A 104 -12.11 1.32 -12.36
N LYS A 105 -11.14 2.25 -12.37
CA LYS A 105 -11.35 3.63 -11.93
C LYS A 105 -11.95 4.51 -13.04
N ASP A 106 -11.72 4.14 -14.29
CA ASP A 106 -12.18 4.90 -15.47
C ASP A 106 -13.62 4.56 -15.89
N THR A 107 -14.31 3.67 -15.18
CA THR A 107 -15.73 3.38 -15.44
C THR A 107 -16.59 4.40 -14.72
N PRO A 108 -17.31 5.31 -15.41
CA PRO A 108 -18.27 6.18 -14.77
C PRO A 108 -19.35 5.32 -14.12
N VAL A 109 -19.67 5.58 -12.86
CA VAL A 109 -20.92 5.09 -12.28
C VAL A 109 -22.02 5.92 -12.93
N GLU A 110 -22.74 5.32 -13.88
CA GLU A 110 -23.96 5.91 -14.48
C GLU A 110 -25.07 6.10 -13.44
#